data_AF-H9WG22-F1
#
_entry.id   AF-H9WG22-F1
#
_cell.length_a   1.000
_cell.length_b   1.000
_cell.length_c   1.000
_cell.angle_alpha   90.00
_cell.angle_beta   90.00
_cell.angle_gamma   90.00
#
_symmetry.space_group_name_H-M   'P 1'
#
loop_
_entity.id
_entity.type
_entity.pdbx_description
1 polymer ?
#
loop_
_entity_poly.entity_id
_entity_poly.type
_entity_poly.pdbx_seq_one_letter_code
_entity_poly.pdbx_strand_id
1 'polypeptide(L)'
;WDLIWEGNRLYKNMDPMLAYRKGLTTWANWISTNIDPKRSLVFFSTTSPKHYSSSEWNEPNGHRCYNQKDPVQSAGYRPPMPAQVPIAKQVLHMTKFPVTLLDITGLSEFRKDGHPSVYSTDFKGGQRKDPDQFADCS
;
A
#
# COMPACT_ATOMS: atom_id res chain seq x y z
N TRP A 1 12.06 -10.23 -4.06
CA TRP A 1 13.31 -9.46 -4.04
C TRP A 1 14.39 -10.41 -3.61
N ASP A 2 15.29 -10.78 -4.51
CA ASP A 2 16.17 -11.92 -4.27
C ASP A 2 17.50 -11.48 -3.67
N LEU A 3 17.89 -10.22 -3.86
CA LEU A 3 19.17 -9.65 -3.45
C LEU A 3 19.03 -8.17 -3.06
N ILE A 4 19.58 -7.78 -1.90
CA ILE A 4 19.65 -6.39 -1.41
C ILE A 4 21.11 -6.06 -1.09
N TRP A 5 21.63 -4.94 -1.60
CA TRP A 5 22.97 -4.46 -1.29
C TRP A 5 22.92 -3.35 -0.24
N GLU A 6 23.59 -3.52 0.90
CA GLU A 6 23.68 -2.52 1.97
C GLU A 6 25.16 -2.38 2.42
N GLY A 7 25.73 -1.18 2.26
CA GLY A 7 27.15 -0.93 2.50
C GLY A 7 28.02 -1.73 1.54
N ASN A 8 28.77 -2.71 2.05
CA ASN A 8 29.58 -3.65 1.28
C ASN A 8 29.10 -5.10 1.46
N ARG A 9 27.80 -5.30 1.77
CA ARG A 9 27.21 -6.61 2.02
C ARG A 9 26.03 -6.85 1.08
N LEU A 10 26.02 -8.05 0.50
CA LEU A 10 24.91 -8.57 -0.29
C LEU A 10 24.05 -9.47 0.60
N TYR A 11 22.79 -9.11 0.78
CA TYR A 11 21.79 -9.88 1.51
C TYR A 11 20.91 -10.62 0.52
N LYS A 12 20.86 -11.94 0.64
CA LYS A 12 19.86 -12.77 -0.05
C LYS A 12 18.65 -12.94 0.86
N ASN A 13 17.44 -12.72 0.33
CA ASN A 13 16.18 -12.91 1.07
C ASN A 13 16.09 -12.13 2.41
N MET A 14 16.45 -10.85 2.41
CA MET A 14 16.23 -10.01 3.60
C MET A 14 14.74 -9.97 3.94
N ASP A 15 14.41 -9.98 5.24
CA ASP A 15 13.04 -9.77 5.70
C ASP A 15 12.47 -8.47 5.09
N PRO A 16 11.32 -8.53 4.38
CA PRO A 16 10.77 -7.36 3.71
C PRO A 16 10.46 -6.19 4.64
N MET A 17 10.07 -6.46 5.89
CA MET A 17 9.74 -5.40 6.85
C MET A 17 10.99 -4.73 7.42
N LEU A 18 12.05 -5.51 7.63
CA LEU A 18 13.39 -4.98 7.93
C LEU A 18 13.92 -4.13 6.78
N ALA A 19 13.79 -4.62 5.54
CA ALA A 19 14.18 -3.88 4.35
C ALA A 19 13.39 -2.57 4.21
N TYR A 20 12.07 -2.62 4.41
CA TYR A 20 11.20 -1.43 4.40
C TYR A 20 11.61 -0.41 5.46
N ARG A 21 11.84 -0.86 6.70
CA ARG A 21 12.31 0.01 7.80
C ARG A 21 13.65 0.67 7.46
N LYS A 22 14.62 -0.09 6.95
CA LYS A 22 15.95 0.42 6.55
C LYS A 22 15.85 1.46 5.42
N GLY A 23 15.09 1.15 4.37
CA GLY A 23 14.87 2.05 3.24
C GLY A 23 14.21 3.35 3.69
N LEU A 24 13.14 3.26 4.48
CA LEU A 24 12.42 4.44 4.96
C LEU A 24 13.26 5.28 5.93
N THR A 25 14.07 4.64 6.78
CA THR A 25 14.98 5.35 7.69
C THR A 25 16.06 6.11 6.91
N THR A 26 16.61 5.48 5.86
CA THR A 26 17.57 6.12 4.95
C THR A 26 16.94 7.34 4.28
N TRP A 27 15.72 7.21 3.76
CA TRP A 27 14.98 8.34 3.17
C TRP A 27 14.70 9.45 4.19
N ALA A 28 14.27 9.12 5.41
CA ALA A 28 13.96 10.08 6.46
C ALA A 28 15.22 10.88 6.91
N ASN A 29 16.37 10.23 6.97
CA ASN A 29 17.65 10.88 7.23
C ASN A 29 18.08 11.79 6.07
N TRP A 30 17.87 11.33 4.82
CA TRP A 30 18.18 12.11 3.64
C TRP A 30 17.36 13.39 3.59
N ILE A 31 16.04 13.34 3.79
CA ILE A 31 15.22 14.56 3.81
C ILE A 31 15.62 15.52 4.93
N SER A 32 15.93 14.98 6.12
CA SER A 32 16.36 15.79 7.27
C SER A 32 17.68 16.53 7.03
N THR A 33 18.53 16.00 6.15
CA THR A 33 19.85 16.57 5.84
C THR A 33 19.80 17.51 4.64
N ASN A 34 18.93 17.25 3.67
CA ASN A 34 18.99 17.88 2.34
C ASN A 34 17.84 18.84 2.04
N ILE A 35 16.75 18.81 2.81
CA ILE A 35 15.55 19.60 2.51
C ILE A 35 15.38 20.70 3.55
N ASP A 36 15.10 21.92 3.08
CA ASP A 36 14.76 23.06 3.94
C ASP A 36 13.26 23.00 4.32
N PRO A 37 12.93 22.78 5.60
CA PRO A 37 11.54 22.69 6.06
C PRO A 37 10.79 24.04 5.98
N LYS A 38 11.50 25.17 5.85
CA LYS A 38 10.85 26.49 5.68
C LYS A 38 10.37 26.73 4.25
N ARG A 39 10.88 25.95 3.29
CA ARG A 39 10.60 26.12 1.86
C ARG A 39 9.86 24.94 1.23
N SER A 40 9.81 23.80 1.92
CA SER A 40 9.28 22.55 1.39
C SER A 40 8.32 21.89 2.38
N LEU A 41 7.21 21.38 1.86
CA LEU A 41 6.31 20.48 2.57
C LEU A 41 6.52 19.07 2.04
N VAL A 42 6.75 18.13 2.96
CA VAL A 42 6.93 16.71 2.61
C VAL A 42 5.75 15.92 3.14
N PHE A 43 5.14 15.15 2.24
CA PHE A 43 4.05 14.24 2.55
C PHE A 43 4.55 12.81 2.40
N PHE A 44 4.06 11.92 3.27
CA PHE A 44 4.25 10.48 3.11
C PHE A 44 2.88 9.81 3.17
N SER A 45 2.51 9.06 2.15
CA SER A 45 1.27 8.29 2.14
C SER A 45 1.49 6.89 2.70
N THR A 46 0.61 6.44 3.58
CA THR A 46 0.54 5.02 3.93
C THR A 46 0.06 4.20 2.72
N THR A 47 0.18 2.88 2.82
CA THR A 47 -0.05 1.99 1.67
C THR A 47 -1.49 2.06 1.16
N SER A 48 -1.66 2.01 -0.15
CA SER A 48 -2.95 1.70 -0.76
C SER A 48 -3.21 0.20 -0.60
N PRO A 49 -4.41 -0.21 -0.17
CA PRO A 49 -4.77 -1.61 -0.03
C PRO A 49 -5.15 -2.22 -1.37
N LYS A 50 -5.20 -3.55 -1.40
CA LYS A 50 -5.58 -4.36 -2.56
C LYS A 50 -6.77 -5.22 -2.18
N HIS A 51 -7.71 -5.42 -3.09
CA HIS A 51 -8.96 -6.15 -2.82
C HIS A 51 -9.12 -7.37 -3.74
N TYR A 52 -8.17 -8.29 -3.69
CA TYR A 52 -8.17 -9.48 -4.55
C TYR A 52 -9.02 -10.64 -4.02
N SER A 53 -9.44 -10.63 -2.75
CA SER A 53 -10.26 -11.68 -2.16
C SER A 53 -11.55 -11.08 -1.61
N SER A 54 -12.68 -11.39 -2.23
CA SER A 54 -13.99 -10.91 -1.75
C SER A 54 -14.42 -11.50 -0.41
N SER A 55 -13.76 -12.57 0.02
CA SER A 55 -13.93 -13.11 1.38
C SER A 55 -13.46 -12.13 2.46
N GLU A 56 -12.57 -11.19 2.13
CA GLU A 56 -12.09 -10.16 3.07
C GLU A 56 -13.24 -9.30 3.61
N TRP A 57 -14.31 -9.11 2.84
CA TRP A 57 -15.51 -8.37 3.24
C TRP A 57 -16.79 -9.24 3.33
N ASN A 58 -16.62 -10.55 3.58
CA ASN A 58 -17.70 -11.54 3.74
C ASN A 58 -18.55 -11.83 2.49
N GLU A 59 -17.97 -11.74 1.30
CA GLU A 59 -18.61 -12.13 0.04
C GLU A 59 -17.86 -13.32 -0.61
N PRO A 60 -18.00 -14.56 -0.11
CA PRO A 60 -17.15 -15.68 -0.53
C PRO A 60 -17.33 -16.12 -1.98
N ASN A 61 -18.46 -15.78 -2.61
CA ASN A 61 -18.75 -16.08 -4.02
C ASN A 61 -18.49 -14.87 -4.95
N GLY A 62 -17.81 -13.84 -4.45
CA GLY A 62 -17.45 -12.66 -5.22
C GLY A 62 -16.25 -12.90 -6.14
N HIS A 63 -16.15 -12.08 -7.18
CA HIS A 63 -15.09 -12.15 -8.19
C HIS A 63 -14.04 -11.06 -7.92
N ARG A 64 -13.27 -11.21 -6.83
CA ARG A 64 -12.32 -10.16 -6.39
C ARG A 64 -13.06 -8.82 -6.17
N CYS A 65 -12.51 -7.70 -6.65
CA CYS A 65 -13.15 -6.38 -6.67
C CYS A 65 -14.14 -6.17 -7.85
N TYR A 66 -14.36 -7.17 -8.73
CA TYR A 66 -15.25 -6.99 -9.87
C TYR A 66 -16.71 -6.80 -9.43
N ASN A 67 -17.39 -5.85 -10.09
CA ASN A 67 -18.78 -5.49 -9.86
C ASN A 67 -19.10 -4.97 -8.44
N GLN A 68 -18.07 -4.60 -7.66
CA GLN A 68 -18.21 -3.88 -6.40
C GLN A 68 -18.51 -2.40 -6.69
N LYS A 69 -19.64 -1.90 -6.19
CA LYS A 69 -20.12 -0.53 -6.50
C LYS A 69 -20.27 0.36 -5.27
N ASP A 70 -20.20 -0.25 -4.10
CA ASP A 70 -20.33 0.42 -2.82
C ASP A 70 -19.16 0.01 -1.91
N PRO A 71 -18.73 0.92 -1.01
CA PRO A 71 -17.79 0.60 0.04
C PRO A 71 -18.25 -0.59 0.90
N VAL A 72 -17.35 -1.15 1.69
CA VAL A 72 -17.70 -2.17 2.69
C VAL A 72 -18.69 -1.58 3.71
N GLN A 73 -19.91 -2.15 3.77
CA GLN A 73 -20.97 -1.70 4.69
C GLN A 73 -21.10 -2.57 5.95
N SER A 74 -20.31 -3.64 6.07
CA SER A 74 -20.42 -4.58 7.19
C SER A 74 -20.03 -3.89 8.51
N ALA A 75 -20.98 -3.80 9.45
CA ALA A 75 -20.82 -3.13 10.75
C ALA A 75 -19.70 -3.72 11.64
N GLY A 76 -19.24 -4.94 11.32
CA GLY A 76 -18.14 -5.62 12.01
C GLY A 76 -16.82 -5.64 11.23
N TYR A 77 -16.74 -5.00 10.07
CA TYR A 77 -15.53 -5.05 9.24
C TYR A 77 -14.36 -4.37 9.97
N ARG A 78 -13.28 -5.13 10.10
CA ARG A 78 -12.00 -4.67 10.65
C ARG A 78 -10.98 -4.75 9.53
N PRO A 79 -10.67 -3.61 8.88
CA PRO A 79 -9.61 -3.55 7.89
C PRO A 79 -8.32 -4.19 8.40
N PRO A 80 -7.66 -5.05 7.61
CA PRO A 80 -6.32 -5.48 7.95
C PRO A 80 -5.39 -4.26 8.04
N MET A 81 -4.42 -4.31 8.94
CA MET A 81 -3.39 -3.28 9.05
C MET A 81 -2.08 -3.85 8.52
N PRO A 82 -1.62 -3.42 7.33
CA PRO A 82 -0.34 -3.86 6.79
C PRO A 82 0.81 -3.47 7.73
N ALA A 83 1.75 -4.39 7.97
CA ALA A 83 2.85 -4.20 8.91
C ALA A 83 3.76 -2.99 8.58
N GLN A 84 3.73 -2.53 7.33
CA GLN A 84 4.41 -1.33 6.84
C GLN A 84 3.88 -0.04 7.49
N VAL A 85 2.58 0.02 7.82
CA VAL A 85 1.93 1.23 8.38
C VAL A 85 2.49 1.60 9.75
N PRO A 86 2.54 0.71 10.76
CA PRO A 86 3.15 1.05 12.04
C PRO A 86 4.66 1.34 11.93
N ILE A 87 5.38 0.67 11.02
CA ILE A 87 6.80 0.96 10.76
C ILE A 87 6.95 2.39 10.21
N ALA A 88 6.10 2.79 9.26
CA ALA A 88 6.11 4.13 8.70
C ALA A 88 5.83 5.18 9.78
N LYS A 89 4.78 4.99 10.57
CA LYS A 89 4.46 5.88 11.70
C LYS A 89 5.64 6.04 12.67
N GLN A 90 6.30 4.93 13.01
CA GLN A 90 7.45 4.96 13.92
C GLN A 90 8.64 5.71 13.32
N VAL A 91 9.03 5.43 12.07
CA VAL A 91 10.18 6.08 11.43
C VAL A 91 9.91 7.58 11.25
N LEU A 92 8.71 7.94 10.82
CA LEU A 92 8.32 9.34 10.64
C LEU A 92 8.26 10.10 11.97
N HIS A 93 7.82 9.47 13.05
CA HIS A 93 7.86 10.07 14.38
C HIS A 93 9.29 10.32 14.88
N MET A 94 10.26 9.50 14.46
CA MET A 94 11.66 9.64 14.87
C MET A 94 12.46 10.65 14.02
N THR A 95 11.93 11.07 12.87
CA THR A 95 12.62 12.03 12.01
C THR A 95 12.57 13.44 12.58
N LYS A 96 13.62 14.23 12.34
CA LYS A 96 13.65 15.65 12.73
C LYS A 96 12.90 16.53 11.73
N PHE A 97 12.71 16.05 10.51
CA PHE A 97 11.98 16.76 9.46
C PHE A 97 10.46 16.64 9.69
N PRO A 98 9.67 17.74 9.62
CA PRO A 98 8.22 17.67 9.80
C PRO A 98 7.53 17.06 8.56
N VAL A 99 7.42 15.73 8.54
CA VAL A 99 6.69 15.01 7.49
C VAL A 99 5.21 14.94 7.85
N THR A 100 4.34 15.34 6.92
CA THR A 100 2.89 15.15 7.05
C THR A 100 2.52 13.75 6.60
N LEU A 101 2.04 12.91 7.51
CA LEU A 101 1.55 11.58 7.19
C LEU A 101 0.13 11.65 6.63
N LEU A 102 -0.06 11.17 5.41
CA LEU A 102 -1.37 10.90 4.84
C LEU A 102 -1.73 9.45 5.20
N ASP A 103 -2.43 9.28 6.32
CA ASP A 103 -2.85 7.97 6.82
C ASP A 103 -4.13 7.49 6.11
N ILE A 104 -3.96 6.99 4.88
CA ILE A 104 -5.07 6.62 3.99
C ILE A 104 -5.48 5.16 4.10
N THR A 105 -4.59 4.25 4.55
CA THR A 105 -4.80 2.80 4.45
C THR A 105 -6.14 2.35 5.03
N GLY A 106 -6.45 2.74 6.27
CA GLY A 106 -7.68 2.31 6.94
C GLY A 106 -8.95 2.79 6.25
N LEU A 107 -8.95 4.00 5.68
CA LEU A 107 -10.09 4.53 4.92
C LEU A 107 -10.22 3.84 3.56
N SER A 108 -9.09 3.60 2.89
CA SER A 108 -9.04 2.96 1.58
C SER A 108 -9.43 1.49 1.62
N GLU A 109 -9.24 0.77 2.73
CA GLU A 109 -9.65 -0.63 2.89
C GLU A 109 -11.18 -0.80 2.86
N PHE A 110 -11.95 0.26 3.13
CA PHE A 110 -13.39 0.22 2.90
C PHE A 110 -13.75 0.31 1.41
N ARG A 111 -12.82 0.75 0.56
CA ARG A 111 -13.10 1.13 -0.83
C ARG A 111 -12.87 -0.01 -1.82
N LYS A 112 -13.49 -1.16 -1.58
CA LYS A 112 -13.54 -2.29 -2.53
C LYS A 112 -14.12 -1.90 -3.90
N ASP A 113 -14.92 -0.84 -3.93
CA ASP A 113 -15.52 -0.21 -5.12
C ASP A 113 -14.58 0.76 -5.87
N GLY A 114 -13.39 1.04 -5.33
CA GLY A 114 -12.49 2.07 -5.84
C GLY A 114 -11.49 1.64 -6.92
N HIS A 115 -11.49 0.36 -7.32
CA HIS A 115 -10.49 -0.18 -8.23
C HIS A 115 -10.89 -0.13 -9.71
N PRO A 116 -9.92 -0.10 -10.64
CA PRO A 116 -10.20 -0.20 -12.08
C PRO A 116 -10.89 -1.50 -12.49
N SER A 117 -10.66 -2.61 -11.76
CA SER A 117 -11.16 -3.94 -12.10
C SER A 117 -10.77 -4.33 -13.54
N VAL A 118 -11.71 -4.79 -14.37
CA VAL A 118 -11.48 -5.15 -15.79
C VAL A 118 -11.45 -3.94 -16.74
N TYR A 119 -11.57 -2.72 -16.21
CA TYR A 119 -11.64 -1.49 -17.01
C TYR A 119 -10.30 -0.78 -17.16
N SER A 120 -9.19 -1.39 -16.71
CA SER A 120 -7.84 -0.88 -17.01
C SER A 120 -7.57 -0.86 -18.52
N THR A 121 -6.74 0.09 -18.94
CA THR A 121 -6.30 0.28 -20.33
C THR A 121 -5.34 -0.80 -20.81
N ASP A 122 -4.76 -1.57 -19.88
CA ASP A 122 -3.72 -2.56 -20.18
C ASP A 122 -4.27 -3.90 -20.70
N PHE A 123 -5.59 -4.14 -20.59
CA PHE A 123 -6.20 -5.37 -21.05
C PHE A 123 -6.41 -5.39 -22.56
N LYS A 124 -6.00 -6.49 -23.19
CA LYS A 124 -6.15 -6.75 -24.63
C LYS A 124 -7.12 -7.91 -24.87
N GLY A 125 -7.89 -7.83 -25.96
CA GLY A 125 -8.76 -8.92 -26.40
C GLY A 125 -9.84 -9.31 -25.36
N GLY A 126 -10.06 -10.61 -25.21
CA GLY A 126 -11.12 -11.17 -24.35
C GLY A 126 -10.85 -11.14 -22.85
N GLN A 127 -9.73 -10.59 -22.38
CA GLN A 127 -9.33 -10.60 -20.95
C GLN A 127 -10.40 -9.97 -20.04
N ARG A 128 -11.14 -8.98 -20.53
CA ARG A 128 -12.25 -8.36 -19.77
C ARG A 128 -13.39 -9.32 -19.43
N LYS A 129 -13.47 -10.47 -20.09
CA LYS A 129 -14.51 -11.48 -19.85
C LYS A 129 -14.19 -12.41 -18.67
N ASP A 130 -12.94 -12.38 -18.16
CA ASP A 130 -12.51 -13.20 -17.04
C ASP A 130 -11.98 -12.32 -15.90
N PRO A 131 -12.88 -11.78 -15.06
CA PRO A 131 -12.49 -10.96 -13.91
C PRO A 131 -11.69 -11.74 -12.86
N ASP A 132 -11.86 -13.06 -12.76
CA ASP A 132 -11.17 -13.89 -11.78
C ASP A 132 -9.68 -14.03 -12.11
N GLN A 133 -9.30 -13.91 -13.37
CA GLN A 133 -7.90 -13.90 -13.77
C GLN A 133 -7.34 -12.49 -13.92
N PHE A 134 -8.13 -11.54 -14.43
CA PHE A 134 -7.59 -10.28 -14.93
C PHE A 134 -8.03 -9.03 -14.16
N ALA A 135 -9.01 -9.06 -13.26
CA ALA A 135 -9.42 -7.82 -12.58
C ALA A 135 -8.26 -7.18 -11.82
N ASP A 136 -7.96 -5.92 -12.14
CA ASP A 136 -7.00 -5.11 -11.41
C ASP A 136 -7.66 -4.58 -10.14
N CYS A 137 -7.30 -5.20 -9.02
CA CYS A 137 -7.73 -4.82 -7.67
C CYS A 137 -6.56 -4.33 -6.83
N SER A 138 -5.55 -3.74 -7.48
CA SER A 138 -4.37 -3.16 -6.83
C SER A 138 -4.57 -1.72 -6.36
#